data_AF-A0A7W6NJT2-F1
#
_entry.id   AF-A0A7W6NJT2-F1
#
_cell.length_a   1.000
_cell.length_b   1.000
_cell.length_c   1.000
_cell.angle_alpha   90.00
_cell.angle_beta   90.00
_cell.angle_gamma   90.00
#
_symmetry.space_group_name_H-M   'P 1'
#
loop_
_entity.id
_entity.type
_entity.pdbx_description
1 polymer ?
#
loop_
_entity_poly.entity_id
_entity_poly.type
_entity_poly.pdbx_seq_one_letter_code
_entity_poly.pdbx_strand_id
1 'polypeptide(L)'
;MTIEQWLQSRLTAHRFPVGLIDGQIGPVTIRAIKAFQTSHGLEPTGKADGHTVALLRAPASVVLPSPGETIPDRGAAPLVAAPANGWPRQSDCLSFFGPVGTSQTSIEIPFDMYLAWDKSTRVRKMAVHEKVAKSAEKALQDVAQTYTLVERAKIGIDIFGGSLNVRRMRGGTAYSMHSWGIAIDFDPERNQLKWGRDKARLAQDDAIPFWTIWEAEGWLSLGRSRNFDWMHVQAARL
;
A
#
# COMPACT_ATOMS: atom_id res chain seq x y z
N MET A 1 -22.42 4.57 0.63
CA MET A 1 -21.33 4.35 1.59
C MET A 1 -21.88 4.59 2.99
N THR A 2 -21.81 3.59 3.88
CA THR A 2 -22.23 3.73 5.29
C THR A 2 -21.24 4.58 6.09
N ILE A 3 -21.57 4.91 7.35
CA ILE A 3 -20.66 5.66 8.22
C ILE A 3 -19.43 4.82 8.61
N GLU A 4 -19.58 3.50 8.71
CA GLU A 4 -18.50 2.55 8.99
C GLU A 4 -17.56 2.43 7.78
N GLN A 5 -18.11 2.33 6.58
CA GLN A 5 -17.34 2.36 5.33
C GLN A 5 -16.62 3.70 5.17
N TRP A 6 -17.29 4.80 5.52
CA TRP A 6 -16.66 6.12 5.55
C TRP A 6 -15.47 6.13 6.52
N LEU A 7 -15.65 5.65 7.75
CA LEU A 7 -14.60 5.59 8.78
C LEU A 7 -13.40 4.77 8.31
N GLN A 8 -13.64 3.56 7.79
CA GLN A 8 -12.61 2.68 7.21
C GLN A 8 -11.86 3.38 6.08
N SER A 9 -12.58 4.03 5.16
CA SER A 9 -11.99 4.82 4.07
C SER A 9 -11.12 5.96 4.59
N ARG A 10 -11.57 6.68 5.63
CA ARG A 10 -10.81 7.80 6.22
C ARG A 10 -9.57 7.35 6.97
N LEU A 11 -9.65 6.30 7.80
CA LEU A 11 -8.48 5.74 8.49
C LEU A 11 -7.41 5.35 7.48
N THR A 12 -7.84 4.67 6.43
CA THR A 12 -6.98 4.27 5.33
C THR A 12 -6.36 5.48 4.63
N ALA A 13 -7.16 6.52 4.31
CA ALA A 13 -6.67 7.79 3.76
C ALA A 13 -5.56 8.42 4.61
N HIS A 14 -5.71 8.37 5.92
CA HIS A 14 -4.75 8.86 6.92
C HIS A 14 -3.56 7.91 7.18
N ARG A 15 -3.35 6.91 6.31
CA ARG A 15 -2.25 5.91 6.39
C ARG A 15 -2.37 4.92 7.54
N PHE A 16 -3.61 4.64 7.98
CA PHE A 16 -3.93 3.53 8.87
C PHE A 16 -4.85 2.53 8.14
N PRO A 17 -4.33 1.76 7.16
CA PRO A 17 -5.15 0.83 6.39
C PRO A 17 -5.87 -0.20 7.26
N VAL A 18 -7.12 -0.47 6.91
CA VAL A 18 -8.03 -1.35 7.68
C VAL A 18 -8.35 -2.67 6.97
N GLY A 19 -7.81 -2.88 5.77
CA GLY A 19 -8.22 -3.99 4.88
C GLY A 19 -9.39 -3.57 3.99
N LEU A 20 -10.45 -4.38 3.94
CA LEU A 20 -11.64 -4.08 3.14
C LEU A 20 -12.39 -2.86 3.69
N ILE A 21 -12.99 -2.08 2.79
CA ILE A 21 -13.91 -0.99 3.13
C ILE A 21 -15.34 -1.55 3.03
N ASP A 22 -15.64 -2.51 3.90
CA ASP A 22 -16.87 -3.32 3.89
C ASP A 22 -17.94 -2.84 4.90
N GLY A 23 -17.59 -1.90 5.78
CA GLY A 23 -18.44 -1.41 6.87
C GLY A 23 -18.37 -2.24 8.15
N GLN A 24 -17.54 -3.29 8.20
CA GLN A 24 -17.40 -4.14 9.38
C GLN A 24 -16.28 -3.63 10.28
N ILE A 25 -16.63 -3.18 11.48
CA ILE A 25 -15.66 -2.68 12.47
C ILE A 25 -15.04 -3.87 13.23
N GLY A 26 -14.10 -4.56 12.57
CA GLY A 26 -13.35 -5.67 13.15
C GLY A 26 -12.09 -5.25 13.91
N PRO A 27 -11.31 -6.24 14.42
CA PRO A 27 -10.09 -5.99 15.19
C PRO A 27 -9.05 -5.12 14.48
N VAL A 28 -8.89 -5.28 13.16
CA VAL A 28 -7.96 -4.48 12.34
C VAL A 28 -8.39 -3.01 12.33
N THR A 29 -9.67 -2.74 12.08
CA THR A 29 -10.24 -1.38 12.12
C THR A 29 -10.08 -0.75 13.49
N ILE A 30 -10.37 -1.47 14.57
CA ILE A 30 -10.20 -0.97 15.94
C ILE A 30 -8.74 -0.59 16.23
N ARG A 31 -7.78 -1.42 15.80
CA ARG A 31 -6.35 -1.10 15.95
C ARG A 31 -5.93 0.11 15.12
N ALA A 32 -6.44 0.23 13.89
CA ALA A 32 -6.21 1.40 13.07
C ALA A 32 -6.76 2.68 13.73
N ILE A 33 -7.94 2.62 14.36
CA ILE A 33 -8.48 3.74 15.15
C ILE A 33 -7.54 4.11 16.30
N LYS A 34 -7.07 3.12 17.07
CA LYS A 34 -6.12 3.36 18.17
C LYS A 34 -4.82 3.98 17.69
N ALA A 35 -4.24 3.45 16.61
CA ALA A 35 -3.01 3.97 16.02
C ALA A 35 -3.20 5.41 15.50
N PHE A 36 -4.33 5.69 14.86
CA PHE A 36 -4.70 7.04 14.44
C PHE A 36 -4.81 7.98 15.63
N GLN A 37 -5.52 7.58 16.69
CA GLN A 37 -5.67 8.34 17.93
C GLN A 37 -4.30 8.66 18.55
N THR A 38 -3.46 7.65 18.76
CA THR A 38 -2.10 7.83 19.30
C THR A 38 -1.29 8.82 18.44
N SER A 39 -1.31 8.68 17.11
CA SER A 39 -0.56 9.56 16.21
C SER A 39 -1.01 11.02 16.22
N HIS A 40 -2.22 11.29 16.70
CA HIS A 40 -2.79 12.64 16.83
C HIS A 40 -2.89 13.11 18.29
N GLY A 41 -2.24 12.42 19.22
CA GLY A 41 -2.22 12.78 20.64
C GLY A 41 -3.56 12.59 21.37
N LEU A 42 -4.43 11.73 20.84
CA LEU A 42 -5.68 11.32 21.50
C LEU A 42 -5.47 10.04 22.31
N GLU A 43 -6.32 9.84 23.32
CA GLU A 43 -6.41 8.57 24.04
C GLU A 43 -6.80 7.43 23.08
N PRO A 44 -6.07 6.29 23.05
CA PRO A 44 -6.28 5.20 22.11
C PRO A 44 -7.46 4.29 22.53
N THR A 45 -8.65 4.87 22.62
CA THR A 45 -9.89 4.19 23.03
C THR A 45 -10.33 3.12 22.03
N GLY A 46 -9.94 3.25 20.76
CA GLY A 46 -10.40 2.40 19.66
C GLY A 46 -11.85 2.66 19.24
N LYS A 47 -12.46 3.73 19.75
CA LYS A 47 -13.79 4.20 19.37
C LYS A 47 -13.65 5.49 18.56
N ALA A 48 -14.32 5.57 17.41
CA ALA A 48 -14.37 6.79 16.61
C ALA A 48 -15.36 7.80 17.21
N ASP A 49 -15.00 8.38 18.35
CA ASP A 49 -15.76 9.45 19.01
C ASP A 49 -15.72 10.78 18.23
N GLY A 50 -16.41 11.80 18.74
CA GLY A 50 -16.51 13.11 18.06
C GLY A 50 -15.15 13.75 17.74
N HIS A 51 -14.16 13.61 18.63
CA HIS A 51 -12.81 14.13 18.42
C HIS A 51 -12.09 13.34 17.31
N THR A 52 -12.15 12.02 17.37
CA THR A 52 -11.56 11.13 16.35
C THR A 52 -12.18 11.39 14.97
N VAL A 53 -13.51 11.50 14.90
CA VAL A 53 -14.26 11.78 13.66
C VAL A 53 -13.92 13.16 13.11
N ALA A 54 -13.76 14.19 13.97
CA ALA A 54 -13.38 15.53 13.54
C ALA A 54 -12.01 15.53 12.84
N LEU A 55 -11.01 14.86 13.42
CA LEU A 55 -9.69 14.72 12.80
C LEU A 55 -9.74 13.89 11.51
N LEU A 56 -10.54 12.82 11.48
CA LEU A 56 -10.69 12.00 10.28
C LEU A 56 -11.36 12.77 9.13
N ARG A 57 -12.25 13.73 9.41
CA ARG A 57 -12.86 14.62 8.40
C ARG A 57 -11.83 15.57 7.78
N ALA A 58 -10.80 15.98 8.54
CA ALA A 58 -9.72 16.80 8.01
C ALA A 58 -9.04 16.07 6.85
N PRO A 59 -8.67 16.76 5.75
CA PRO A 59 -8.05 16.12 4.61
C PRO A 59 -6.79 15.37 5.05
N ALA A 60 -6.75 14.06 4.77
CA ALA A 60 -5.56 13.22 4.99
C ALA A 60 -4.32 13.71 4.20
N SER A 61 -4.56 14.62 3.25
CA SER A 61 -3.55 15.43 2.60
C SER A 61 -3.49 16.79 3.30
N VAL A 62 -2.79 16.90 4.43
CA VAL A 62 -2.33 18.22 4.86
C VAL A 62 -1.32 18.67 3.82
N VAL A 63 -1.78 19.51 2.90
CA VAL A 63 -0.94 20.28 1.98
C VAL A 63 -0.27 21.36 2.84
N LEU A 64 0.86 21.01 3.45
CA LEU A 64 1.91 21.99 3.65
C LEU A 64 2.96 21.70 2.58
N PRO A 65 3.13 22.57 1.58
CA PRO A 65 4.31 22.52 0.75
C PRO A 65 5.49 22.85 1.68
N SER A 66 6.45 21.94 1.81
CA SER A 66 7.81 22.38 2.06
C SER A 66 8.22 23.14 0.79
N PRO A 67 8.55 24.44 0.85
CA PRO A 67 8.99 25.15 -0.34
C PRO A 67 10.24 24.45 -0.91
N GLY A 68 10.12 23.88 -2.12
CA GLY A 68 11.27 23.38 -2.89
C GLY A 68 11.38 21.87 -3.13
N GLU A 69 10.48 21.01 -2.63
CA GLU A 69 10.62 19.56 -2.78
C GLU A 69 9.73 18.97 -3.90
N THR A 70 10.27 18.80 -5.10
CA THR A 70 9.62 18.07 -6.19
C THR A 70 9.68 16.56 -5.95
N ILE A 71 8.55 15.86 -6.08
CA ILE A 71 8.53 14.40 -6.23
C ILE A 71 8.93 14.12 -7.68
N PRO A 72 9.86 13.19 -7.95
CA PRO A 72 10.22 12.83 -9.33
C PRO A 72 8.98 12.50 -10.15
N ASP A 73 8.85 13.10 -11.34
CA ASP A 73 7.71 12.85 -12.22
C ASP A 73 7.69 11.37 -12.65
N ARG A 74 6.59 10.70 -12.30
CA ARG A 74 6.34 9.29 -12.63
C ARG A 74 6.22 9.07 -14.14
N GLY A 75 6.01 10.12 -14.94
CA GLY A 75 5.85 10.06 -16.40
C GLY A 75 7.15 10.08 -17.22
N ALA A 76 8.29 10.54 -16.69
CA ALA A 76 9.37 11.06 -17.56
C ALA A 76 10.61 10.16 -17.88
N ALA A 77 10.58 8.82 -17.81
CA ALA A 77 11.78 7.98 -18.05
C ALA A 77 11.48 6.68 -18.81
N PRO A 78 12.49 6.08 -19.48
CA PRO A 78 12.31 4.95 -20.40
C PRO A 78 11.84 3.70 -19.66
N LEU A 79 10.93 2.96 -20.29
CA LEU A 79 10.37 1.72 -19.78
C LEU A 79 11.38 0.59 -19.89
N VAL A 80 11.66 -0.11 -18.79
CA VAL A 80 12.12 -1.51 -18.86
C VAL A 80 10.89 -2.33 -19.27
N ALA A 81 10.99 -3.16 -20.31
CA ALA A 81 9.86 -3.91 -20.86
C ALA A 81 9.24 -4.82 -19.80
N ALA A 82 7.97 -4.58 -19.46
CA ALA A 82 7.20 -5.40 -18.52
C ALA A 82 6.72 -6.70 -19.21
N PRO A 83 6.61 -7.83 -18.48
CA PRO A 83 6.10 -9.08 -19.06
C PRO A 83 4.57 -9.05 -19.28
N ALA A 84 4.10 -10.08 -19.98
CA ALA A 84 2.92 -10.15 -20.85
C ALA A 84 1.52 -10.16 -20.18
N ASN A 85 1.35 -9.66 -18.95
CA ASN A 85 0.08 -9.78 -18.23
C ASN A 85 -0.90 -8.61 -18.50
N GLY A 86 -0.48 -7.58 -19.24
CA GLY A 86 -1.40 -6.60 -19.84
C GLY A 86 -1.99 -5.56 -18.88
N TRP A 87 -1.34 -5.24 -17.75
CA TRP A 87 -1.82 -4.20 -16.84
C TRP A 87 -1.91 -2.81 -17.53
N PRO A 88 -2.95 -2.00 -17.19
CA PRO A 88 -3.18 -0.71 -17.83
C PRO A 88 -2.08 0.31 -17.50
N ARG A 89 -1.98 1.41 -18.27
CA ARG A 89 -1.22 2.59 -17.79
C ARG A 89 -1.88 3.14 -16.54
N GLN A 90 -1.13 3.86 -15.73
CA GLN A 90 -1.69 4.64 -14.62
C GLN A 90 -2.84 5.56 -15.09
N SER A 91 -2.76 6.11 -16.31
CA SER A 91 -3.82 6.93 -16.90
C SER A 91 -5.11 6.16 -17.20
N ASP A 92 -5.01 4.85 -17.43
CA ASP A 92 -6.09 4.01 -17.92
C ASP A 92 -6.69 3.16 -16.77
N CYS A 93 -6.21 3.34 -15.53
CA CYS A 93 -6.71 2.60 -14.38
C CYS A 93 -8.22 2.80 -14.14
N LEU A 94 -8.74 4.02 -14.35
CA LEU A 94 -10.18 4.29 -14.17
C LEU A 94 -11.04 3.49 -15.15
N SER A 95 -10.66 3.41 -16.42
CA SER A 95 -11.42 2.66 -17.42
C SER A 95 -11.24 1.15 -17.27
N PHE A 96 -10.06 0.70 -16.84
CA PHE A 96 -9.77 -0.72 -16.68
C PHE A 96 -10.29 -1.32 -15.38
N PHE A 97 -10.02 -0.68 -14.23
CA PHE A 97 -10.41 -1.18 -12.90
C PHE A 97 -11.77 -0.61 -12.45
N GLY A 98 -12.26 0.47 -13.05
CA GLY A 98 -13.48 1.15 -12.62
C GLY A 98 -13.20 2.20 -11.54
N PRO A 99 -14.24 2.66 -10.81
CA PRO A 99 -14.08 3.64 -9.75
C PRO A 99 -13.10 3.21 -8.65
N VAL A 100 -12.50 4.18 -7.96
CA VAL A 100 -11.63 3.90 -6.80
C VAL A 100 -12.44 3.42 -5.60
N GLY A 101 -11.85 2.54 -4.79
CA GLY A 101 -12.49 2.00 -3.58
C GLY A 101 -13.68 1.09 -3.85
N THR A 102 -13.81 0.59 -5.07
CA THR A 102 -14.82 -0.41 -5.46
C THR A 102 -14.17 -1.68 -6.00
N SER A 103 -14.88 -2.81 -5.96
CA SER A 103 -14.42 -4.10 -6.51
C SER A 103 -13.19 -4.69 -5.82
N GLN A 104 -13.06 -4.46 -4.51
CA GLN A 104 -12.05 -5.13 -3.69
C GLN A 104 -12.53 -6.52 -3.25
N THR A 105 -11.58 -7.45 -3.20
CA THR A 105 -11.71 -8.76 -2.56
C THR A 105 -10.59 -8.92 -1.52
N SER A 106 -10.66 -9.99 -0.73
CA SER A 106 -9.63 -10.36 0.21
C SER A 106 -8.89 -11.60 -0.27
N ILE A 107 -7.56 -11.55 -0.26
CA ILE A 107 -6.68 -12.69 -0.51
C ILE A 107 -6.03 -13.17 0.79
N GLU A 108 -5.67 -14.44 0.87
CA GLU A 108 -4.91 -15.00 2.00
C GLU A 108 -3.42 -14.74 1.84
N ILE A 109 -2.73 -14.44 2.94
CA ILE A 109 -1.27 -14.26 2.97
C ILE A 109 -0.64 -15.58 3.43
N PRO A 110 0.21 -16.23 2.61
CA PRO A 110 0.70 -17.59 2.86
C PRO A 110 1.86 -17.67 3.88
N PHE A 111 2.17 -16.58 4.56
CA PHE A 111 3.21 -16.51 5.59
C PHE A 111 2.83 -15.47 6.66
N ASP A 112 3.54 -15.49 7.79
CA ASP A 112 3.38 -14.49 8.85
C ASP A 112 3.79 -13.11 8.34
N MET A 113 2.84 -12.18 8.31
CA MET A 113 3.05 -10.78 7.91
C MET A 113 2.50 -9.87 9.01
N TYR A 114 3.09 -8.70 9.22
CA TYR A 114 2.80 -7.81 10.34
C TYR A 114 2.56 -6.38 9.90
N LEU A 115 1.71 -5.62 10.60
CA LEU A 115 1.47 -4.22 10.27
C LEU A 115 2.72 -3.37 10.51
N ALA A 116 3.05 -2.48 9.56
CA ALA A 116 4.20 -1.59 9.70
C ALA A 116 4.11 -0.64 10.91
N TRP A 117 2.90 -0.20 11.27
CA TRP A 117 2.64 0.70 12.40
C TRP A 117 2.26 -0.03 13.71
N ASP A 118 2.11 -1.36 13.67
CA ASP A 118 1.90 -2.20 14.86
C ASP A 118 2.43 -3.61 14.56
N LYS A 119 3.75 -3.79 14.72
CA LYS A 119 4.45 -5.05 14.40
C LYS A 119 4.04 -6.22 15.31
N SER A 120 3.23 -5.98 16.35
CA SER A 120 2.61 -7.04 17.17
C SER A 120 1.37 -7.64 16.49
N THR A 121 0.81 -6.97 15.50
CA THR A 121 -0.40 -7.40 14.79
C THR A 121 -0.05 -8.20 13.56
N ARG A 122 -0.37 -9.50 13.62
CA ARG A 122 -0.30 -10.38 12.46
C ARG A 122 -1.47 -10.13 11.50
N VAL A 123 -1.14 -9.97 10.23
CA VAL A 123 -2.06 -9.85 9.08
C VAL A 123 -2.12 -11.20 8.39
N ARG A 124 -3.34 -11.74 8.24
CA ARG A 124 -3.58 -13.01 7.53
C ARG A 124 -4.17 -12.80 6.14
N LYS A 125 -4.76 -11.63 5.92
CA LYS A 125 -5.54 -11.29 4.74
C LYS A 125 -5.17 -9.92 4.23
N MET A 126 -5.18 -9.76 2.91
CA MET A 126 -4.89 -8.50 2.23
C MET A 126 -6.07 -8.12 1.33
N ALA A 127 -6.50 -6.86 1.41
CA ALA A 127 -7.51 -6.33 0.50
C ALA A 127 -6.85 -5.89 -0.81
N VAL A 128 -7.33 -6.40 -1.94
CA VAL A 128 -6.83 -6.04 -3.28
C VAL A 128 -8.00 -5.96 -4.25
N HIS A 129 -7.80 -5.39 -5.44
CA HIS A 129 -8.82 -5.43 -6.49
C HIS A 129 -9.07 -6.88 -6.94
N GLU A 130 -10.31 -7.27 -7.21
CA GLU A 130 -10.67 -8.61 -7.70
C GLU A 130 -9.86 -9.06 -8.94
N LYS A 131 -9.54 -8.14 -9.86
CA LYS A 131 -8.79 -8.41 -11.08
C LYS A 131 -7.32 -8.77 -10.83
N VAL A 132 -6.76 -8.33 -9.71
CA VAL A 132 -5.35 -8.58 -9.39
C VAL A 132 -5.18 -9.68 -8.34
N ALA A 133 -6.28 -10.17 -7.76
CA ALA A 133 -6.28 -11.11 -6.64
C ALA A 133 -5.44 -12.36 -6.91
N LYS A 134 -5.74 -13.09 -8.00
CA LYS A 134 -5.01 -14.31 -8.36
C LYS A 134 -3.51 -14.07 -8.58
N SER A 135 -3.17 -12.94 -9.20
CA SER A 135 -1.78 -12.58 -9.48
C SER A 135 -1.02 -12.22 -8.20
N ALA A 136 -1.64 -11.43 -7.31
CA ALA A 136 -1.07 -11.12 -6.00
C ALA A 136 -0.92 -12.36 -5.11
N GLU A 137 -1.91 -13.26 -5.11
CA GLU A 137 -1.83 -14.54 -4.38
C GLU A 137 -0.65 -15.38 -4.86
N LYS A 138 -0.50 -15.52 -6.18
CA LYS A 138 0.62 -16.27 -6.76
C LYS A 138 1.96 -15.63 -6.40
N ALA A 139 2.12 -14.31 -6.54
CA ALA A 139 3.34 -13.60 -6.12
C ALA A 139 3.68 -13.85 -4.65
N LEU A 140 2.68 -13.75 -3.75
CA LEU A 140 2.88 -14.00 -2.32
C LEU A 140 3.23 -15.47 -2.04
N GLN A 141 2.66 -16.43 -2.76
CA GLN A 141 3.02 -17.84 -2.65
C GLN A 141 4.46 -18.10 -3.08
N ASP A 142 4.87 -17.53 -4.21
CA ASP A 142 6.23 -17.66 -4.74
C ASP A 142 7.25 -17.00 -3.78
N VAL A 143 6.89 -15.87 -3.14
CA VAL A 143 7.67 -15.28 -2.05
C VAL A 143 7.76 -16.21 -0.84
N ALA A 144 6.67 -16.89 -0.48
CA ALA A 144 6.64 -17.83 0.64
C ALA A 144 7.59 -19.01 0.43
N GLN A 145 7.69 -19.49 -0.82
CA GLN A 145 8.54 -20.60 -1.25
C GLN A 145 10.00 -20.18 -1.41
N THR A 146 10.26 -18.95 -1.84
CA THR A 146 11.62 -18.46 -2.14
C THR A 146 12.39 -18.08 -0.88
N TYR A 147 11.72 -17.47 0.09
CA TYR A 147 12.34 -16.99 1.32
C TYR A 147 11.94 -17.87 2.50
N THR A 148 12.84 -18.08 3.44
CA THR A 148 12.50 -18.62 4.76
C THR A 148 11.83 -17.56 5.62
N LEU A 149 11.26 -17.96 6.76
CA LEU A 149 10.71 -17.01 7.75
C LEU A 149 11.78 -16.01 8.21
N VAL A 150 13.00 -16.49 8.48
CA VAL A 150 14.10 -15.65 9.00
C VAL A 150 14.54 -14.64 7.96
N GLU A 151 14.62 -15.04 6.69
CA GLU A 151 14.99 -14.13 5.61
C GLU A 151 13.92 -13.07 5.36
N ARG A 152 12.63 -13.45 5.34
CA ARG A 152 11.52 -12.48 5.21
C ARG A 152 11.60 -11.40 6.28
N ALA A 153 11.75 -11.81 7.54
CA ALA A 153 11.86 -10.88 8.68
C ALA A 153 13.12 -10.00 8.59
N LYS A 154 14.25 -10.58 8.20
CA LYS A 154 15.52 -9.85 8.04
C LYS A 154 15.41 -8.76 6.98
N ILE A 155 14.79 -9.05 5.85
CA ILE A 155 14.70 -8.10 4.73
C ILE A 155 13.49 -7.17 4.82
N GLY A 156 12.46 -7.54 5.62
CA GLY A 156 11.27 -6.72 5.89
C GLY A 156 10.10 -6.96 4.94
N ILE A 157 10.14 -7.96 4.07
CA ILE A 157 9.02 -8.26 3.15
C ILE A 157 7.82 -8.89 3.86
N ASP A 158 7.94 -9.19 5.15
CA ASP A 158 6.85 -9.52 6.06
C ASP A 158 6.25 -8.30 6.79
N ILE A 159 6.72 -7.07 6.50
CA ILE A 159 6.19 -5.84 7.08
C ILE A 159 5.22 -5.17 6.09
N PHE A 160 3.94 -5.19 6.40
CA PHE A 160 2.86 -4.69 5.55
C PHE A 160 2.61 -3.18 5.75
N GLY A 161 2.87 -2.40 4.70
CA GLY A 161 2.59 -0.97 4.64
C GLY A 161 1.17 -0.60 4.19
N GLY A 162 0.44 -1.55 3.59
CA GLY A 162 -0.92 -1.37 3.11
C GLY A 162 -1.07 -1.73 1.63
N SER A 163 -2.32 -1.98 1.21
CA SER A 163 -2.66 -2.35 -0.18
C SER A 163 -3.86 -1.60 -0.77
N LEU A 164 -4.67 -0.99 0.09
CA LEU A 164 -5.81 -0.17 -0.29
C LEU A 164 -5.69 1.15 0.46
N ASN A 165 -5.81 2.26 -0.25
CA ASN A 165 -5.85 3.62 0.30
C ASN A 165 -6.40 4.60 -0.74
N VAL A 166 -7.69 4.91 -0.63
CA VAL A 166 -8.42 5.81 -1.53
C VAL A 166 -8.04 7.26 -1.24
N ARG A 167 -7.09 7.77 -2.02
CA ARG A 167 -6.58 9.14 -1.89
C ARG A 167 -6.01 9.68 -3.20
N ARG A 168 -6.00 11.00 -3.31
CA ARG A 168 -5.21 11.69 -4.34
C ARG A 168 -3.72 11.64 -4.02
N MET A 169 -2.90 11.72 -5.06
CA MET A 169 -1.46 11.88 -4.92
C MET A 169 -1.12 13.27 -4.37
N ARG A 170 0.00 13.38 -3.64
CA ARG A 170 0.47 14.67 -3.09
C ARG A 170 0.79 15.61 -4.23
N GLY A 171 0.21 16.83 -4.21
CA GLY A 171 0.47 17.87 -5.20
C GLY A 171 -0.22 17.68 -6.55
N GLY A 172 -1.17 16.74 -6.68
CA GLY A 172 -1.86 16.47 -7.94
C GLY A 172 -3.33 16.07 -7.76
N THR A 173 -4.02 15.90 -8.90
CA THR A 173 -5.44 15.50 -8.97
C THR A 173 -5.62 14.00 -9.22
N ALA A 174 -4.57 13.31 -9.68
CA ALA A 174 -4.58 11.88 -9.93
C ALA A 174 -4.73 11.07 -8.63
N TYR A 175 -5.42 9.93 -8.73
CA TYR A 175 -5.53 8.97 -7.63
C TYR A 175 -4.26 8.14 -7.48
N SER A 176 -3.92 7.82 -6.23
CA SER A 176 -2.89 6.83 -5.93
C SER A 176 -3.29 5.45 -6.48
N MET A 177 -2.34 4.62 -6.90
CA MET A 177 -2.61 3.23 -7.32
C MET A 177 -3.23 2.39 -6.19
N HIS A 178 -2.87 2.70 -4.94
CA HIS A 178 -3.55 2.15 -3.75
C HIS A 178 -5.06 2.43 -3.73
N SER A 179 -5.56 3.43 -4.44
CA SER A 179 -6.99 3.77 -4.43
C SER A 179 -7.86 2.71 -5.10
N TRP A 180 -7.30 1.88 -5.98
CA TRP A 180 -8.02 0.76 -6.58
C TRP A 180 -7.77 -0.58 -5.87
N GLY A 181 -6.82 -0.65 -4.92
CA GLY A 181 -6.37 -1.92 -4.36
C GLY A 181 -5.41 -2.68 -5.30
N ILE A 182 -4.67 -1.96 -6.15
CA ILE A 182 -3.76 -2.53 -7.16
C ILE A 182 -2.29 -2.20 -6.88
N ALA A 183 -1.99 -1.76 -5.65
CA ALA A 183 -0.64 -1.49 -5.21
C ALA A 183 -0.43 -2.02 -3.80
N ILE A 184 0.79 -2.37 -3.45
CA ILE A 184 1.15 -2.92 -2.15
C ILE A 184 2.46 -2.27 -1.71
N ASP A 185 2.50 -1.82 -0.46
CA ASP A 185 3.71 -1.25 0.16
C ASP A 185 4.29 -2.23 1.18
N PHE A 186 5.61 -2.41 1.16
CA PHE A 186 6.37 -3.27 2.07
C PHE A 186 7.44 -2.47 2.83
N ASP A 187 7.52 -2.64 4.15
CA ASP A 187 8.53 -2.03 5.02
C ASP A 187 8.74 -0.50 4.80
N PRO A 188 7.67 0.31 4.95
CA PRO A 188 7.72 1.74 4.62
C PRO A 188 8.72 2.54 5.46
N GLU A 189 9.06 2.09 6.66
CA GLU A 189 9.98 2.76 7.58
C GLU A 189 11.41 2.80 7.02
N ARG A 190 11.86 1.70 6.40
CA ARG A 190 13.21 1.55 5.84
C ARG A 190 13.26 1.75 4.31
N ASN A 191 12.18 2.22 3.71
CA ASN A 191 12.03 2.41 2.26
C ASN A 191 11.24 3.68 1.91
N GLN A 192 11.56 4.79 2.57
CA GLN A 192 10.80 6.03 2.45
C GLN A 192 10.71 6.51 0.99
N LEU A 193 9.60 7.17 0.65
CA LEU A 193 9.22 7.57 -0.72
C LEU A 193 10.36 8.13 -1.59
N LYS A 194 11.27 8.93 -1.02
CA LYS A 194 12.35 9.59 -1.77
C LYS A 194 13.71 8.89 -1.69
N TRP A 195 13.79 7.78 -0.95
CA TRP A 195 15.04 7.04 -0.81
C TRP A 195 15.32 6.30 -2.10
N GLY A 196 16.52 6.49 -2.63
CA GLY A 196 17.07 5.70 -3.72
C GLY A 196 17.74 4.43 -3.20
N ARG A 197 18.36 3.69 -4.12
CA ARG A 197 19.06 2.43 -3.85
C ARG A 197 20.18 2.54 -2.83
N ASP A 198 20.71 3.74 -2.64
CA ASP A 198 21.74 4.06 -1.65
C ASP A 198 21.23 3.99 -0.21
N LYS A 199 19.91 4.07 0.01
CA LYS A 199 19.28 4.12 1.34
C LYS A 199 18.20 3.07 1.56
N ALA A 200 17.46 2.71 0.51
CA ALA A 200 16.33 1.81 0.62
C ALA A 200 16.76 0.38 0.99
N ARG A 201 16.14 -0.19 2.03
CA ARG A 201 16.41 -1.56 2.47
C ARG A 201 16.10 -2.57 1.38
N LEU A 202 15.01 -2.40 0.65
CA LEU A 202 14.59 -3.32 -0.40
C LEU A 202 15.31 -3.09 -1.74
N ALA A 203 16.29 -2.18 -1.79
CA ALA A 203 17.16 -2.03 -2.96
C ALA A 203 18.39 -2.94 -2.95
N GLN A 204 18.64 -3.63 -1.82
CA GLN A 204 19.79 -4.51 -1.66
C GLN A 204 19.59 -5.84 -2.40
N ASP A 205 20.70 -6.52 -2.71
CA ASP A 205 20.70 -7.70 -3.59
C ASP A 205 19.84 -8.87 -3.06
N ASP A 206 19.72 -9.00 -1.73
CA ASP A 206 18.89 -10.02 -1.10
C ASP A 206 17.38 -9.84 -1.34
N ALA A 207 16.95 -8.66 -1.79
CA ALA A 207 15.59 -8.36 -2.23
C ALA A 207 15.38 -8.54 -3.75
N ILE A 208 16.41 -8.87 -4.55
CA ILE A 208 16.26 -9.07 -6.00
C ILE A 208 15.23 -10.16 -6.33
N PRO A 209 15.27 -11.38 -5.74
CA PRO A 209 14.27 -12.40 -6.02
C PRO A 209 12.83 -11.95 -5.72
N PHE A 210 12.62 -11.21 -4.62
CA PHE A 210 11.33 -10.63 -4.28
C PHE A 210 10.78 -9.75 -5.41
N TRP A 211 11.60 -8.87 -5.99
CA TRP A 211 11.16 -8.03 -7.11
C TRP A 211 10.90 -8.84 -8.37
N THR A 212 11.77 -9.80 -8.69
CA THR A 212 11.60 -10.66 -9.87
C THR A 212 10.29 -11.47 -9.81
N ILE A 213 9.86 -11.90 -8.62
CA ILE A 213 8.58 -12.60 -8.43
C ILE A 213 7.39 -11.69 -8.81
N TRP A 214 7.36 -10.45 -8.30
CA TRP A 214 6.31 -9.49 -8.66
C TRP A 214 6.35 -9.11 -10.14
N GLU A 215 7.56 -8.89 -10.66
CA GLU A 215 7.79 -8.59 -12.08
C GLU A 215 7.27 -9.75 -12.96
N ALA A 216 7.48 -11.02 -12.60
CA ALA A 216 6.96 -12.19 -13.34
C ALA A 216 5.42 -12.22 -13.40
N GLU A 217 4.76 -11.65 -12.39
CA GLU A 217 3.32 -11.44 -12.34
C GLU A 217 2.88 -10.14 -13.05
N GLY A 218 3.80 -9.45 -13.71
CA GLY A 218 3.56 -8.22 -14.48
C GLY A 218 3.54 -6.96 -13.65
N TRP A 219 3.73 -7.04 -12.33
CA TRP A 219 3.69 -5.87 -11.46
C TRP A 219 4.94 -5.01 -11.62
N LEU A 220 4.77 -3.71 -11.48
CA LEU A 220 5.84 -2.72 -11.62
C LEU A 220 6.29 -2.22 -10.24
N SER A 221 7.59 -2.32 -9.96
CA SER A 221 8.23 -1.61 -8.84
C SER A 221 8.75 -0.24 -9.28
N LEU A 222 8.37 0.81 -8.55
CA LEU A 222 8.90 2.17 -8.78
C LEU A 222 10.38 2.25 -8.36
N GLY A 223 10.78 1.51 -7.32
CA GLY A 223 12.17 1.42 -6.89
C GLY A 223 13.07 0.88 -7.99
N ARG A 224 12.69 -0.26 -8.57
CA ARG A 224 13.42 -0.89 -9.69
C ARG A 224 13.43 -0.03 -10.94
N SER A 225 12.29 0.56 -11.29
CA SER A 225 12.12 1.27 -12.57
C SER A 225 12.64 2.70 -12.56
N ARG A 226 12.59 3.37 -11.40
CA ARG A 226 12.82 4.83 -11.28
C ARG A 226 13.70 5.22 -10.10
N ASN A 227 14.15 4.26 -9.28
CA ASN A 227 15.03 4.50 -8.13
C ASN A 227 14.44 5.41 -7.05
N PHE A 228 13.14 5.29 -6.78
CA PHE A 228 12.47 5.89 -5.62
C PHE A 228 11.27 5.03 -5.22
N ASP A 229 10.71 5.22 -4.03
CA ASP A 229 9.53 4.46 -3.56
C ASP A 229 9.76 2.94 -3.56
N TRP A 230 10.92 2.49 -3.04
CA TRP A 230 11.32 1.08 -3.02
C TRP A 230 10.41 0.17 -2.18
N MET A 231 9.48 0.70 -1.40
CA MET A 231 8.44 -0.09 -0.74
C MET A 231 7.37 -0.57 -1.71
N HIS A 232 7.22 0.07 -2.88
CA HIS A 232 6.01 0.07 -3.68
C HIS A 232 6.07 -0.89 -4.86
N VAL A 233 4.99 -1.66 -5.02
CA VAL A 233 4.70 -2.43 -6.23
C VAL A 233 3.27 -2.16 -6.71
N GLN A 234 3.04 -2.11 -8.02
CA GLN A 234 1.73 -1.80 -8.60
C GLN A 234 1.38 -2.63 -9.87
N ALA A 235 0.13 -3.04 -10.00
CA ALA A 235 -0.44 -3.65 -11.20
C ALA A 235 -0.90 -2.58 -12.21
N ALA A 236 0.00 -1.65 -12.52
CA ALA A 236 -0.17 -0.62 -13.55
C ALA A 236 1.20 -0.16 -14.06
N ARG A 237 1.30 0.14 -15.36
CA ARG A 237 2.53 0.66 -15.99
C ARG A 237 2.58 2.18 -16.02
N LEU A 238 3.78 2.74 -16.16
CA LEU A 238 4.02 4.19 -16.25
C LEU A 238 3.44 4.80 -17.54
#